data_AF-A0A1T4JJF2-F1
#
_entry.id   AF-A0A1T4JJF2-F1
#
_cell.length_a   1.000
_cell.length_b   1.000
_cell.length_c   1.000
_cell.angle_alpha   90.00
_cell.angle_beta   90.00
_cell.angle_gamma   90.00
#
_symmetry.space_group_name_H-M   'P 1'
#
loop_
_entity.id
_entity.type
_entity.pdbx_description
1 polymer ?
#
loop_
_entity_poly.entity_id
_entity_poly.type
_entity_poly.pdbx_seq_one_letter_code
_entity_poly.pdbx_strand_id
1 'polypeptide(L)'
;MKKIAIALTLALVVALAAPAMAADLDINGLIGVENGYTNPETSKSTSNTGGYLELYLDAEINDQVTAYSEIDFGYDFNKDTNADTTTSVYEMWVNVEDAFGPVDLKAGRMFEAAAGSMLYEFDSDEFARLAYESGNVAAKLGHSIDSNGKVVFFEGAATDLGLVDGVTLNYIEDNADEYDGYTLRVNKTHSFVDAALTFGDVDNGTDSANVIDLSMSTDVLLPGVTTSLEYADAEAGFVRDKANTQDSALNDADSVVADNDFEMIKPGVSFGVTDKLNVSASYAMYDADTVDAENDYLDIVGTYDLAENTILEVEYEDYTYDGTAAGQDKEVITTTLETSF
;
A
#
# COMPACT_ATOMS: atom_id res chain seq x y z
N MET A 1 -30.12 13.16 5.73
CA MET A 1 -29.78 13.43 7.15
C MET A 1 -30.45 12.49 8.17
N LYS A 2 -31.78 12.31 8.23
CA LYS A 2 -32.40 11.41 9.25
C LYS A 2 -32.17 9.90 9.06
N LYS A 3 -31.91 9.42 7.84
CA LYS A 3 -31.73 7.98 7.54
C LYS A 3 -30.30 7.48 7.85
N ILE A 4 -29.29 8.32 7.58
CA ILE A 4 -27.88 8.05 7.89
C ILE A 4 -27.67 8.02 9.41
N ALA A 5 -28.30 8.95 10.15
CA ALA A 5 -28.27 8.95 11.61
C ALA A 5 -28.85 7.67 12.24
N ILE A 6 -29.84 7.03 11.61
CA ILE A 6 -30.41 5.77 12.09
C ILE A 6 -29.45 4.60 11.84
N ALA A 7 -28.79 4.54 10.68
CA ALA A 7 -27.79 3.52 10.39
C ALA A 7 -26.56 3.64 11.32
N LEU A 8 -26.05 4.85 11.53
CA LEU A 8 -24.98 5.11 12.51
C LEU A 8 -25.39 4.78 13.94
N THR A 9 -26.64 5.07 14.33
CA THR A 9 -27.14 4.72 15.67
C THR A 9 -27.28 3.20 15.83
N LEU A 10 -27.71 2.48 14.78
CA LEU A 10 -27.75 1.01 14.81
C LEU A 10 -26.35 0.40 14.86
N ALA A 11 -25.41 0.91 14.07
CA ALA A 11 -24.00 0.48 14.10
C ALA A 11 -23.38 0.74 15.49
N LEU A 12 -23.60 1.92 16.08
CA LEU A 12 -23.15 2.24 17.44
C LEU A 12 -23.79 1.33 18.50
N VAL A 13 -25.08 1.01 18.37
CA VAL A 13 -25.80 0.14 19.31
C VAL A 13 -25.29 -1.30 19.23
N VAL A 14 -24.96 -1.79 18.02
CA VAL A 14 -24.35 -3.11 17.83
C VAL A 14 -22.92 -3.14 18.36
N ALA A 15 -22.10 -2.12 18.05
CA ALA A 15 -20.72 -1.99 18.53
C ALA A 15 -20.63 -1.87 20.07
N LEU A 16 -21.54 -1.12 20.70
CA LEU A 16 -21.58 -0.99 22.17
C LEU A 16 -22.18 -2.22 22.88
N ALA A 17 -22.87 -3.10 22.14
CA ALA A 17 -23.40 -4.36 22.66
C ALA A 17 -22.44 -5.54 22.48
N ALA A 18 -21.46 -5.46 21.58
CA ALA A 18 -20.48 -6.51 21.30
C ALA A 18 -19.66 -6.97 22.52
N PRO A 19 -19.21 -6.10 23.46
CA PRO A 19 -18.50 -6.55 24.65
C PRO A 19 -19.35 -7.38 25.64
N ALA A 20 -20.67 -7.46 25.43
CA ALA A 20 -21.60 -8.22 26.25
C ALA A 20 -22.12 -9.52 25.59
N MET A 21 -21.72 -9.80 24.35
CA MET A 21 -22.11 -11.02 23.62
C MET A 21 -20.89 -11.93 23.44
N ALA A 22 -21.11 -13.25 23.50
CA ALA A 22 -20.10 -14.27 23.30
C ALA A 22 -19.66 -14.29 21.83
N ALA A 23 -18.94 -13.26 21.40
CA ALA A 23 -18.26 -13.25 20.11
C ALA A 23 -17.11 -14.27 20.15
N ASP A 24 -16.97 -15.02 19.07
CA ASP A 24 -15.75 -15.81 18.86
C ASP A 24 -14.65 -14.83 18.45
N LEU A 25 -13.67 -14.67 19.33
CA LEU A 25 -12.55 -13.76 19.16
C LEU A 25 -11.32 -14.57 18.77
N ASP A 26 -10.79 -14.30 17.59
CA ASP A 26 -9.47 -14.72 17.16
C ASP A 26 -8.44 -13.62 17.44
N ILE A 27 -7.26 -14.03 17.87
CA ILE A 27 -6.16 -13.12 18.19
C ILE A 27 -4.92 -13.67 17.52
N ASN A 28 -4.43 -12.92 16.54
CA ASN A 28 -3.17 -13.19 15.87
C ASN A 28 -2.25 -11.99 16.07
N GLY A 29 -0.96 -12.15 15.78
CA GLY A 29 -0.07 -11.00 15.81
C GLY A 29 1.26 -11.23 15.13
N LEU A 30 1.99 -10.14 15.00
CA LEU A 30 3.33 -10.07 14.45
C LEU A 30 4.22 -9.38 15.49
N ILE A 31 5.37 -9.97 15.79
CA ILE A 31 6.41 -9.29 16.58
C ILE A 31 7.69 -9.26 15.77
N GLY A 32 8.29 -8.07 15.68
CA GLY A 32 9.48 -7.84 14.88
C GLY A 32 10.53 -7.00 15.59
N VAL A 33 11.76 -7.16 15.12
CA VAL A 33 12.87 -6.25 15.40
C VAL A 33 13.51 -5.89 14.08
N GLU A 34 13.63 -4.59 13.83
CA GLU A 34 14.22 -4.04 12.63
C GLU A 34 15.46 -3.21 12.98
N ASN A 35 16.50 -3.34 12.17
CA ASN A 35 17.61 -2.42 12.17
C ASN A 35 17.78 -1.78 10.79
N GLY A 36 17.61 -0.46 10.71
CA GLY A 36 17.96 0.33 9.54
C GLY A 36 19.34 0.96 9.72
N TYR A 37 20.23 0.74 8.76
CA TYR A 37 21.50 1.46 8.61
C TYR A 37 21.43 2.35 7.38
N THR A 38 21.71 3.64 7.53
CA THR A 38 21.70 4.59 6.42
C THR A 38 23.08 5.22 6.29
N ASN A 39 23.64 5.19 5.10
CA ASN A 39 24.94 5.78 4.76
C ASN A 39 24.78 6.85 3.65
N PRO A 40 24.49 8.10 4.02
CA PRO A 40 24.37 9.20 3.07
C PRO A 40 25.74 9.75 2.67
N GLU A 41 25.89 10.21 1.41
CA GLU A 41 27.17 10.74 0.90
C GLU A 41 27.63 12.00 1.65
N THR A 42 26.70 12.90 1.95
CA THR A 42 27.03 14.25 2.46
C THR A 42 26.90 14.39 3.98
N SER A 43 26.49 13.34 4.70
CA SER A 43 26.34 13.39 6.15
C SER A 43 26.89 12.14 6.87
N LYS A 44 26.64 12.00 8.17
CA LYS A 44 27.16 10.87 8.94
C LYS A 44 26.20 9.70 8.81
N SER A 45 26.75 8.50 8.63
CA SER A 45 25.96 7.28 8.71
C SER A 45 25.22 7.17 10.05
N THR A 46 23.98 6.72 9.99
CA THR A 46 23.12 6.46 11.15
C THR A 46 22.75 4.99 11.20
N SER A 47 22.49 4.48 12.40
CA SER A 47 21.86 3.18 12.56
C SER A 47 20.76 3.32 13.60
N ASN A 48 19.57 2.83 13.29
CA ASN A 48 18.46 2.78 14.22
C ASN A 48 17.95 1.34 14.37
N THR A 49 17.62 0.93 15.59
CA THR A 49 17.04 -0.38 15.89
C THR A 49 15.73 -0.15 16.61
N GLY A 50 14.65 -0.65 16.03
CA GLY A 50 13.31 -0.62 16.59
C GLY A 50 12.81 -2.04 16.85
N GLY A 51 11.83 -2.16 17.73
CA GLY A 51 10.99 -3.35 17.85
C GLY A 51 9.54 -2.95 17.73
N TYR A 52 8.72 -3.83 17.17
CA TYR A 52 7.28 -3.65 17.05
C TYR A 52 6.52 -4.91 17.43
N LEU A 53 5.30 -4.70 17.87
CA LEU A 53 4.28 -5.73 18.05
C LEU A 53 3.00 -5.20 17.44
N GLU A 54 2.43 -5.96 16.53
CA GLU A 54 1.10 -5.73 15.97
C GLU A 54 0.17 -6.83 16.48
N LEU A 55 -0.98 -6.41 16.99
CA LEU A 55 -2.02 -7.33 17.47
C LEU A 55 -3.26 -7.16 16.60
N TYR A 56 -3.67 -8.26 15.97
CA TYR A 56 -4.87 -8.33 15.16
C TYR A 56 -5.98 -9.05 15.96
N LEU A 57 -7.10 -8.34 16.14
CA LEU A 57 -8.23 -8.79 16.94
C LEU A 57 -9.45 -8.93 16.03
N ASP A 58 -9.76 -10.16 15.63
CA ASP A 58 -10.89 -10.48 14.76
C ASP A 58 -12.03 -11.08 15.57
N ALA A 59 -13.20 -10.44 15.54
CA ALA A 59 -14.37 -10.90 16.28
C ALA A 59 -15.55 -11.19 15.34
N GLU A 60 -16.01 -12.43 15.34
CA GLU A 60 -17.30 -12.80 14.72
C GLU A 60 -18.42 -12.56 15.73
N ILE A 61 -19.19 -11.49 15.53
CA ILE A 61 -20.30 -11.13 16.41
C ILE A 61 -21.52 -12.00 16.10
N ASN A 62 -21.74 -12.31 14.82
CA ASN A 62 -22.68 -13.28 14.28
C ASN A 62 -22.36 -13.55 12.79
N ASP A 63 -23.13 -14.44 12.16
CA ASP A 63 -23.01 -14.88 10.76
C ASP A 63 -22.92 -13.76 9.69
N GLN A 64 -23.24 -12.51 10.02
CA GLN A 64 -23.19 -11.37 9.08
C GLN A 64 -22.43 -10.16 9.63
N VAL A 65 -21.88 -10.23 10.83
CA VAL A 65 -21.25 -9.06 11.47
C VAL A 65 -19.90 -9.46 12.05
N THR A 66 -18.85 -8.83 11.52
CA THR A 66 -17.49 -8.95 12.02
C THR A 66 -16.99 -7.60 12.52
N ALA A 67 -16.10 -7.64 13.51
CA ALA A 67 -15.37 -6.48 14.00
C ALA A 67 -13.88 -6.81 14.01
N TYR A 68 -13.08 -5.80 13.73
CA TYR A 68 -11.62 -5.91 13.67
C TYR A 68 -10.97 -4.76 14.41
N SER A 69 -9.82 -5.04 15.01
CA SER A 69 -8.89 -4.01 15.46
C SER A 69 -7.46 -4.46 15.27
N GLU A 70 -6.63 -3.54 14.81
CA GLU A 70 -5.18 -3.64 14.80
C GLU A 70 -4.60 -2.66 15.83
N ILE A 71 -3.69 -3.15 16.65
CA ILE A 71 -3.04 -2.36 17.70
C ILE A 71 -1.54 -2.52 17.58
N ASP A 72 -0.87 -1.39 17.37
CA ASP A 72 0.57 -1.36 17.16
C ASP A 72 1.26 -0.88 18.42
N PHE A 73 2.38 -1.50 18.72
CA PHE A 73 3.29 -1.10 19.77
C PHE A 73 4.66 -0.92 19.16
N GLY A 74 5.20 0.30 19.20
CA GLY A 74 6.56 0.60 18.76
C GLY A 74 7.50 0.79 19.94
N TYR A 75 8.75 0.37 19.77
CA TYR A 75 9.82 0.55 20.75
C TYR A 75 11.15 0.92 20.07
N ASP A 76 11.75 2.04 20.46
CA ASP A 76 13.07 2.49 19.98
C ASP A 76 14.17 2.10 20.98
N PHE A 77 15.15 1.30 20.53
CA PHE A 77 16.25 0.82 21.38
C PHE A 77 17.39 1.83 21.57
N ASN A 78 17.50 2.88 20.75
CA ASN A 78 18.67 3.75 20.70
C ASN A 78 18.60 5.02 21.54
N LYS A 79 17.46 5.32 22.18
CA LYS A 79 17.32 6.49 23.04
C LYS A 79 17.89 6.24 24.43
N ASP A 80 19.14 6.67 24.62
CA ASP A 80 20.01 6.49 25.80
C ASP A 80 19.49 6.97 27.17
N THR A 81 18.24 7.46 27.32
CA THR A 81 17.69 7.77 28.66
C THR A 81 16.17 7.76 28.82
N ASN A 82 15.38 7.62 27.75
CA ASN A 82 13.92 7.40 27.82
C ASN A 82 13.52 6.63 26.56
N ALA A 83 13.32 5.32 26.69
CA ALA A 83 12.67 4.57 25.61
C ALA A 83 11.26 5.11 25.45
N ASP A 84 10.94 5.64 24.27
CA ASP A 84 9.58 6.03 23.92
C ASP A 84 8.88 4.77 23.43
N THR A 85 7.87 4.33 24.17
CA THR A 85 6.93 3.32 23.68
C THR A 85 5.78 4.06 23.01
N THR A 86 5.54 3.78 21.74
CA THR A 86 4.35 4.25 21.03
C THR A 86 3.27 3.17 21.11
N THR A 87 2.02 3.59 21.20
CA THR A 87 0.88 2.69 21.08
C THR A 87 -0.21 3.41 20.30
N SER A 88 -0.67 2.80 19.22
CA SER A 88 -1.72 3.31 18.35
C SER A 88 -2.73 2.23 18.04
N VAL A 89 -3.97 2.65 17.82
CA VAL A 89 -4.95 1.82 17.13
C VAL A 89 -4.82 2.19 15.66
N TYR A 90 -4.21 1.30 14.89
CA TYR A 90 -3.95 1.50 13.47
C TYR A 90 -5.27 1.30 12.72
N GLU A 91 -5.84 0.10 12.71
CA GLU A 91 -7.19 -0.13 12.20
C GLU A 91 -8.21 -0.44 13.29
N MET A 92 -9.46 -0.02 13.08
CA MET A 92 -10.60 -0.44 13.90
C MET A 92 -11.91 -0.22 13.17
N TRP A 93 -12.59 -1.30 12.80
CA TRP A 93 -13.80 -1.24 12.01
C TRP A 93 -14.81 -2.34 12.34
N VAL A 94 -16.04 -2.14 11.86
CA VAL A 94 -17.10 -3.14 11.86
C VAL A 94 -17.56 -3.35 10.42
N ASN A 95 -17.73 -4.60 10.02
CA ASN A 95 -18.31 -4.99 8.74
C ASN A 95 -19.66 -5.68 8.96
N VAL A 96 -20.63 -5.33 8.13
CA VAL A 96 -21.95 -5.96 8.09
C VAL A 96 -22.20 -6.48 6.68
N GLU A 97 -22.15 -7.79 6.53
CA GLU A 97 -22.45 -8.47 5.28
C GLU A 97 -23.94 -8.37 4.95
N ASP A 98 -24.26 -8.28 3.67
CA ASP A 98 -25.62 -8.18 3.13
C ASP A 98 -26.47 -7.05 3.78
N ALA A 99 -25.83 -5.98 4.27
CA ALA A 99 -26.48 -4.88 4.97
C ALA A 99 -27.66 -4.28 4.18
N PHE A 100 -27.56 -4.27 2.84
CA PHE A 100 -28.59 -3.78 1.93
C PHE A 100 -28.85 -4.73 0.74
N GLY A 101 -29.26 -5.97 1.01
CA GLY A 101 -29.32 -7.00 -0.04
C GLY A 101 -27.89 -7.51 -0.25
N PRO A 102 -27.39 -7.67 -1.49
CA PRO A 102 -26.02 -8.20 -1.72
C PRO A 102 -24.91 -7.17 -1.47
N VAL A 103 -25.16 -6.14 -0.66
CA VAL A 103 -24.27 -5.00 -0.47
C VAL A 103 -23.85 -4.94 0.99
N ASP A 104 -22.55 -5.01 1.21
CA ASP A 104 -21.90 -4.98 2.52
C ASP A 104 -21.67 -3.54 2.97
N LEU A 105 -21.59 -3.34 4.29
CA LEU A 105 -21.25 -2.06 4.91
C LEU A 105 -20.08 -2.25 5.87
N LYS A 106 -18.93 -1.65 5.56
CA LYS A 106 -17.77 -1.53 6.45
C LYS A 106 -17.69 -0.10 6.98
N ALA A 107 -17.53 0.10 8.28
CA ALA A 107 -17.39 1.43 8.87
C ALA A 107 -16.42 1.45 10.04
N GLY A 108 -15.57 2.47 10.09
CA GLY A 108 -14.56 2.66 11.12
C GLY A 108 -13.27 3.23 10.56
N ARG A 109 -12.19 3.13 11.32
CA ARG A 109 -10.83 3.40 10.87
C ARG A 109 -10.33 2.18 10.10
N MET A 110 -9.90 2.36 8.86
CA MET A 110 -9.46 1.25 8.02
C MET A 110 -8.37 1.68 7.04
N PHE A 111 -7.52 0.73 6.66
CA PHE A 111 -6.71 0.87 5.47
C PHE A 111 -7.60 0.79 4.23
N GLU A 112 -7.37 1.66 3.26
CA GLU A 112 -8.10 1.63 1.99
C GLU A 112 -7.23 2.16 0.85
N ALA A 113 -7.04 1.35 -0.18
CA ALA A 113 -6.24 1.70 -1.35
C ALA A 113 -6.99 1.46 -2.66
N ALA A 114 -6.63 2.23 -3.68
CA ALA A 114 -7.02 1.97 -5.06
C ALA A 114 -6.34 0.68 -5.54
N ALA A 115 -6.91 0.00 -6.54
CA ALA A 115 -6.22 -1.13 -7.15
C ALA A 115 -4.82 -0.73 -7.68
N GLY A 116 -3.78 -1.40 -7.19
CA GLY A 116 -2.37 -1.10 -7.49
C GLY A 116 -1.82 0.15 -6.78
N SER A 117 -2.54 0.69 -5.79
CA SER A 117 -2.16 1.83 -4.94
C SER A 117 -1.69 3.11 -5.66
N MET A 118 -2.00 3.25 -6.96
CA MET A 118 -1.51 4.38 -7.76
C MET A 118 -2.28 5.69 -7.51
N LEU A 119 -3.60 5.62 -7.34
CA LEU A 119 -4.46 6.83 -7.26
C LEU A 119 -4.59 7.34 -5.83
N TYR A 120 -4.76 6.43 -4.87
CA TYR A 120 -4.85 6.75 -3.46
C TYR A 120 -4.47 5.53 -2.62
N GLU A 121 -3.93 5.83 -1.46
CA GLU A 121 -3.72 4.93 -0.34
C GLU A 121 -4.05 5.71 0.93
N PHE A 122 -4.92 5.13 1.76
CA PHE A 122 -5.32 5.71 3.03
C PHE A 122 -4.78 4.84 4.15
N ASP A 123 -3.71 5.33 4.76
CA ASP A 123 -2.99 4.69 5.84
C ASP A 123 -3.73 4.90 7.18
N SER A 124 -4.86 4.21 7.36
CA SER A 124 -5.72 4.20 8.56
C SER A 124 -6.65 5.41 8.79
N ASP A 125 -7.45 5.75 7.77
CA ASP A 125 -8.46 6.82 7.87
C ASP A 125 -9.86 6.32 8.24
N GLU A 126 -10.70 7.25 8.74
CA GLU A 126 -12.07 6.94 9.14
C GLU A 126 -13.05 7.00 7.96
N PHE A 127 -13.60 5.86 7.58
CA PHE A 127 -14.52 5.72 6.44
C PHE A 127 -15.82 4.99 6.78
N ALA A 128 -16.85 5.27 5.98
CA ALA A 128 -17.95 4.36 5.74
C ALA A 128 -17.91 3.91 4.28
N ARG A 129 -17.83 2.59 4.05
CA ARG A 129 -17.67 1.95 2.76
C ARG A 129 -18.81 0.98 2.48
N LEU A 130 -19.38 1.04 1.29
CA LEU A 130 -20.26 0.04 0.74
C LEU A 130 -19.49 -0.80 -0.26
N ALA A 131 -19.67 -2.12 -0.23
CA ALA A 131 -19.07 -3.04 -1.20
C ALA A 131 -20.13 -3.98 -1.78
N TYR A 132 -19.96 -4.35 -3.03
CA TYR A 132 -20.79 -5.30 -3.75
C TYR A 132 -19.87 -6.23 -4.52
N GLU A 133 -20.11 -7.54 -4.41
CA GLU A 133 -19.43 -8.54 -5.22
C GLU A 133 -20.43 -9.58 -5.73
N SER A 134 -20.38 -9.85 -7.03
CA SER A 134 -21.20 -10.90 -7.63
C SER A 134 -20.57 -11.47 -8.89
N GLY A 135 -20.10 -12.71 -8.78
CA GLY A 135 -19.49 -13.41 -9.91
C GLY A 135 -18.21 -12.70 -10.35
N ASN A 136 -18.21 -12.16 -11.57
CA ASN A 136 -17.06 -11.50 -12.18
C ASN A 136 -17.12 -9.97 -12.08
N VAL A 137 -17.95 -9.41 -11.20
CA VAL A 137 -18.11 -7.96 -11.01
C VAL A 137 -18.02 -7.63 -9.53
N ALA A 138 -17.20 -6.63 -9.21
CA ALA A 138 -17.10 -6.05 -7.88
C ALA A 138 -17.19 -4.51 -7.97
N ALA A 139 -17.70 -3.88 -6.92
CA ALA A 139 -17.64 -2.44 -6.76
C ALA A 139 -17.57 -2.06 -5.29
N LYS A 140 -16.79 -1.04 -4.95
CA LYS A 140 -16.78 -0.39 -3.64
C LYS A 140 -16.93 1.12 -3.77
N LEU A 141 -17.54 1.73 -2.77
CA LEU A 141 -17.65 3.18 -2.65
C LEU A 141 -17.52 3.55 -1.18
N GLY A 142 -16.69 4.54 -0.87
CA GLY A 142 -16.55 5.05 0.48
C GLY A 142 -16.55 6.57 0.56
N HIS A 143 -16.80 7.04 1.78
CA HIS A 143 -16.79 8.46 2.11
C HIS A 143 -16.19 8.64 3.51
N SER A 144 -15.29 9.62 3.68
CA SER A 144 -14.65 9.91 4.97
C SER A 144 -15.66 10.35 6.02
N ILE A 145 -15.49 9.90 7.27
CA ILE A 145 -16.40 10.25 8.37
C ILE A 145 -15.97 11.57 9.04
N ASP A 146 -14.69 11.94 8.93
CA ASP A 146 -14.16 13.17 9.51
C ASP A 146 -14.67 14.44 8.79
N SER A 147 -14.78 15.51 9.57
CA SER A 147 -15.37 16.78 9.22
C SER A 147 -14.43 17.76 8.50
N ASN A 148 -13.12 17.52 8.52
CA ASN A 148 -12.11 18.48 8.03
C ASN A 148 -11.57 18.18 6.63
N GLY A 149 -11.96 17.06 6.02
CA GLY A 149 -11.65 16.73 4.63
C GLY A 149 -12.64 15.71 4.12
N LYS A 150 -13.39 16.06 3.08
CA LYS A 150 -14.36 15.14 2.48
C LYS A 150 -13.67 14.42 1.33
N VAL A 151 -13.37 13.16 1.60
CA VAL A 151 -12.90 12.20 0.62
C VAL A 151 -14.09 11.36 0.20
N VAL A 152 -14.27 11.20 -1.10
CA VAL A 152 -15.13 10.18 -1.70
C VAL A 152 -14.27 9.33 -2.61
N PHE A 153 -14.38 8.02 -2.51
CA PHE A 153 -13.73 7.11 -3.44
C PHE A 153 -14.73 6.10 -4.01
N PHE A 154 -14.41 5.60 -5.20
CA PHE A 154 -15.14 4.55 -5.88
C PHE A 154 -14.15 3.63 -6.59
N GLU A 155 -14.41 2.33 -6.55
CA GLU A 155 -13.75 1.36 -7.40
C GLU A 155 -14.82 0.45 -8.03
N GLY A 156 -14.68 0.18 -9.32
CA GLY A 156 -15.46 -0.82 -10.03
C GLY A 156 -14.53 -1.75 -10.78
N ALA A 157 -14.67 -3.05 -10.57
CA ALA A 157 -13.85 -4.08 -11.20
C ALA A 157 -14.73 -5.11 -11.92
N ALA A 158 -14.22 -5.60 -13.05
CA ALA A 158 -14.81 -6.73 -13.75
C ALA A 158 -13.72 -7.68 -14.26
N THR A 159 -13.91 -8.97 -14.06
CA THR A 159 -12.98 -10.04 -14.47
C THR A 159 -13.59 -10.92 -15.56
N ASP A 160 -12.80 -11.84 -16.11
CA ASP A 160 -13.23 -12.85 -17.09
C ASP A 160 -13.87 -12.25 -18.36
N LEU A 161 -13.31 -11.14 -18.87
CA LEU A 161 -13.86 -10.39 -20.01
C LEU A 161 -13.48 -10.96 -21.38
N GLY A 162 -12.70 -12.06 -21.40
CA GLY A 162 -12.33 -12.82 -22.59
C GLY A 162 -11.15 -12.23 -23.38
N LEU A 163 -11.24 -10.95 -23.81
CA LEU A 163 -10.10 -10.29 -24.47
C LEU A 163 -9.02 -9.91 -23.45
N VAL A 164 -9.44 -9.41 -22.31
CA VAL A 164 -8.61 -9.09 -21.13
C VAL A 164 -9.17 -9.87 -19.95
N ASP A 165 -8.35 -10.03 -18.93
CA ASP A 165 -8.70 -10.90 -17.81
C ASP A 165 -9.36 -10.08 -16.69
N GLY A 166 -9.01 -8.80 -16.59
CA GLY A 166 -9.69 -7.86 -15.72
C GLY A 166 -9.58 -6.41 -16.18
N VAL A 167 -10.54 -5.61 -15.73
CA VAL A 167 -10.55 -4.15 -15.82
C VAL A 167 -11.00 -3.59 -14.48
N THR A 168 -10.26 -2.61 -13.97
CA THR A 168 -10.60 -1.89 -12.73
C THR A 168 -10.57 -0.38 -12.99
N LEU A 169 -11.63 0.31 -12.59
CA LEU A 169 -11.73 1.77 -12.59
C LEU A 169 -11.74 2.24 -11.14
N ASN A 170 -10.79 3.09 -10.76
CA ASN A 170 -10.79 3.81 -9.50
C ASN A 170 -11.13 5.28 -9.74
N TYR A 171 -11.78 5.92 -8.77
CA TYR A 171 -12.04 7.35 -8.73
C TYR A 171 -11.89 7.86 -7.30
N ILE A 172 -11.38 9.08 -7.16
CA ILE A 172 -11.30 9.81 -5.89
C ILE A 172 -11.70 11.27 -6.09
N GLU A 173 -12.31 11.84 -5.07
CA GLU A 173 -12.49 13.27 -4.88
C GLU A 173 -12.12 13.61 -3.44
N ASP A 174 -11.02 14.33 -3.25
CA ASP A 174 -10.60 14.90 -1.98
C ASP A 174 -10.71 16.42 -2.02
N ASN A 175 -11.72 16.92 -1.32
CA ASN A 175 -11.99 18.35 -1.24
C ASN A 175 -10.99 19.13 -0.38
N ALA A 176 -10.24 18.48 0.51
CA ALA A 176 -9.26 19.18 1.36
C ALA A 176 -7.99 19.53 0.58
N ASP A 177 -7.55 18.59 -0.25
CA ASP A 177 -6.32 18.70 -1.04
C ASP A 177 -6.56 19.21 -2.46
N GLU A 178 -7.81 19.53 -2.81
CA GLU A 178 -8.22 19.90 -4.17
C GLU A 178 -7.79 18.85 -5.20
N TYR A 179 -7.87 17.57 -4.83
CA TYR A 179 -7.38 16.44 -5.62
C TYR A 179 -8.55 15.55 -6.07
N ASP A 180 -8.82 15.46 -7.37
CA ASP A 180 -9.84 14.58 -7.90
C ASP A 180 -9.44 13.96 -9.24
N GLY A 181 -9.85 12.72 -9.49
CA GLY A 181 -9.45 12.03 -10.70
C GLY A 181 -9.72 10.54 -10.66
N TYR A 182 -9.11 9.82 -11.59
CA TYR A 182 -9.37 8.40 -11.80
C TYR A 182 -8.15 7.65 -12.32
N THR A 183 -8.19 6.33 -12.14
CA THR A 183 -7.31 5.39 -12.86
C THR A 183 -8.13 4.29 -13.51
N LEU A 184 -7.73 3.85 -14.70
CA LEU A 184 -8.21 2.62 -15.32
C LEU A 184 -7.04 1.66 -15.48
N ARG A 185 -7.17 0.48 -14.87
CA ARG A 185 -6.23 -0.62 -15.00
C ARG A 185 -6.85 -1.73 -15.84
N VAL A 186 -6.07 -2.29 -16.76
CA VAL A 186 -6.45 -3.43 -17.59
C VAL A 186 -5.35 -4.48 -17.49
N ASN A 187 -5.69 -5.72 -17.14
CA ASN A 187 -4.72 -6.79 -16.99
C ASN A 187 -5.02 -8.00 -17.88
N LYS A 188 -3.95 -8.73 -18.22
CA LYS A 188 -4.01 -9.94 -19.01
C LYS A 188 -2.86 -10.89 -18.69
N THR A 189 -3.22 -12.12 -18.35
CA THR A 189 -2.36 -13.28 -18.23
C THR A 189 -2.35 -14.06 -19.55
N HIS A 190 -1.20 -14.07 -20.20
CA HIS A 190 -0.88 -14.98 -21.29
C HIS A 190 -0.06 -16.16 -20.74
N SER A 191 0.03 -17.26 -21.49
CA SER A 191 0.76 -18.46 -21.07
C SER A 191 2.28 -18.27 -20.88
N PHE A 192 2.80 -17.07 -21.11
CA PHE A 192 4.22 -16.75 -21.05
C PHE A 192 4.51 -15.37 -20.47
N VAL A 193 3.48 -14.56 -20.17
CA VAL A 193 3.64 -13.21 -19.62
C VAL A 193 2.34 -12.79 -18.96
N ASP A 194 2.45 -12.22 -17.78
CA ASP A 194 1.41 -11.44 -17.12
C ASP A 194 1.68 -9.96 -17.41
N ALA A 195 0.66 -9.23 -17.85
CA ALA A 195 0.80 -7.81 -18.17
C ALA A 195 -0.37 -7.02 -17.61
N ALA A 196 -0.09 -5.80 -17.15
CA ALA A 196 -1.09 -4.82 -16.78
C ALA A 196 -0.71 -3.44 -17.30
N LEU A 197 -1.72 -2.71 -17.77
CA LEU A 197 -1.61 -1.31 -18.20
C LEU A 197 -2.55 -0.48 -17.34
N THR A 198 -2.01 0.55 -16.71
CA THR A 198 -2.76 1.55 -15.96
C THR A 198 -2.63 2.89 -16.67
N PHE A 199 -3.72 3.64 -16.73
CA PHE A 199 -3.68 5.06 -17.05
C PHE A 199 -4.51 5.83 -16.05
N GLY A 200 -4.15 7.08 -15.80
CA GLY A 200 -4.89 7.95 -14.91
C GLY A 200 -4.75 9.40 -15.29
N ASP A 201 -5.68 10.19 -14.79
CA ASP A 201 -5.74 11.64 -14.92
C ASP A 201 -6.33 12.19 -13.62
N VAL A 202 -5.69 13.22 -13.10
CA VAL A 202 -6.08 13.90 -11.86
C VAL A 202 -5.96 15.40 -12.02
N ASP A 203 -6.90 16.12 -11.43
CA ASP A 203 -6.80 17.55 -11.17
C ASP A 203 -6.26 17.73 -9.74
N ASN A 204 -5.24 18.56 -9.56
CA ASN A 204 -4.61 18.87 -8.27
C ASN A 204 -4.54 20.40 -8.09
N GLY A 205 -5.65 20.98 -7.65
CA GLY A 205 -5.84 22.41 -7.48
C GLY A 205 -5.94 23.16 -8.81
N THR A 206 -4.82 23.69 -9.30
CA THR A 206 -4.77 24.49 -10.55
C THR A 206 -4.17 23.78 -11.74
N ASP A 207 -3.55 22.63 -11.53
CA ASP A 207 -2.87 21.85 -12.55
C ASP A 207 -3.56 20.48 -12.71
N SER A 208 -3.36 19.86 -13.88
CA SER A 208 -3.80 18.50 -14.18
C SER A 208 -2.57 17.64 -14.40
N ALA A 209 -2.59 16.40 -13.91
CA ALA A 209 -1.49 15.45 -14.04
C ALA A 209 -2.01 14.10 -14.55
N ASN A 210 -1.23 13.46 -15.42
CA ASN A 210 -1.52 12.17 -16.00
C ASN A 210 -0.51 11.11 -15.57
N VAL A 211 -0.90 9.85 -15.69
CA VAL A 211 0.02 8.72 -15.58
C VAL A 211 -0.28 7.66 -16.63
N ILE A 212 0.77 7.00 -17.10
CA ILE A 212 0.72 5.71 -17.79
C ILE A 212 1.70 4.78 -17.08
N ASP A 213 1.24 3.59 -16.71
CA ASP A 213 2.06 2.53 -16.12
C ASP A 213 1.84 1.22 -16.87
N LEU A 214 2.93 0.53 -17.21
CA LEU A 214 2.95 -0.78 -17.84
C LEU A 214 3.84 -1.72 -17.02
N SER A 215 3.22 -2.70 -16.38
CA SER A 215 3.93 -3.78 -15.68
C SER A 215 3.80 -5.10 -16.45
N MET A 216 4.91 -5.82 -16.55
CA MET A 216 4.99 -7.14 -17.15
C MET A 216 5.83 -8.08 -16.28
N SER A 217 5.41 -9.34 -16.14
CA SER A 217 6.19 -10.37 -15.46
C SER A 217 6.09 -11.73 -16.16
N THR A 218 7.10 -12.57 -15.99
CA THR A 218 7.13 -13.93 -16.55
C THR A 218 8.04 -14.85 -15.74
N ASP A 219 7.56 -16.06 -15.50
CA ASP A 219 8.30 -17.18 -14.89
C ASP A 219 8.70 -18.26 -15.91
N VAL A 220 8.39 -18.03 -17.20
CA VAL A 220 8.52 -19.03 -18.27
C VAL A 220 9.89 -18.98 -18.95
N LEU A 221 10.61 -17.85 -18.82
CA LEU A 221 11.92 -17.67 -19.47
C LEU A 221 13.01 -18.56 -18.87
N LEU A 222 13.02 -18.72 -17.55
CA LEU A 222 14.04 -19.43 -16.80
C LEU A 222 13.40 -20.21 -15.64
N PRO A 223 13.64 -21.53 -15.49
CA PRO A 223 13.03 -22.30 -14.41
C PRO A 223 13.38 -21.77 -13.01
N GLY A 224 12.34 -21.49 -12.21
CA GLY A 224 12.51 -21.00 -10.83
C GLY A 224 12.93 -19.53 -10.72
N VAL A 225 12.85 -18.78 -11.82
CA VAL A 225 13.16 -17.36 -11.87
C VAL A 225 11.95 -16.63 -12.46
N THR A 226 11.48 -15.61 -11.76
CA THR A 226 10.53 -14.64 -12.31
C THR A 226 11.29 -13.39 -12.71
N THR A 227 11.07 -12.91 -13.93
CA THR A 227 11.59 -11.62 -14.38
C THR A 227 10.44 -10.66 -14.59
N SER A 228 10.62 -9.41 -14.20
CA SER A 228 9.65 -8.34 -14.41
C SER A 228 10.27 -7.17 -15.17
N LEU A 229 9.41 -6.38 -15.80
CA LEU A 229 9.72 -5.08 -16.36
C LEU A 229 8.53 -4.18 -16.11
N GLU A 230 8.82 -3.01 -15.56
CA GLU A 230 7.85 -1.95 -15.37
C GLU A 230 8.31 -0.69 -16.10
N TYR A 231 7.36 0.04 -16.67
CA TYR A 231 7.57 1.33 -17.31
C TYR A 231 6.48 2.27 -16.86
N ALA A 232 6.87 3.46 -16.40
CA ALA A 232 5.92 4.51 -16.04
C ALA A 232 6.30 5.84 -16.70
N ASP A 233 5.29 6.63 -17.02
CA ASP A 233 5.37 8.03 -17.45
C ASP A 233 4.33 8.78 -16.61
N ALA A 234 4.79 9.67 -15.73
CA ALA A 234 3.96 10.33 -14.74
C ALA A 234 4.24 11.83 -14.68
N GLU A 235 3.18 12.63 -14.74
CA GLU A 235 3.28 14.08 -14.54
C GLU A 235 3.34 14.43 -13.05
N ALA A 236 4.04 15.53 -12.73
CA ALA A 236 4.20 16.03 -11.38
C ALA A 236 2.83 16.27 -10.72
N GLY A 237 2.67 15.77 -9.50
CA GLY A 237 1.44 15.94 -8.74
C GLY A 237 0.34 14.92 -9.07
N PHE A 238 0.62 13.92 -9.93
CA PHE A 238 -0.27 12.77 -10.07
C PHE A 238 -0.40 11.99 -8.75
N VAL A 239 0.70 11.76 -8.04
CA VAL A 239 0.70 11.02 -6.77
C VAL A 239 0.20 11.92 -5.63
N ARG A 240 -0.91 11.52 -4.99
CA ARG A 240 -1.58 12.30 -3.93
C ARG A 240 -0.73 12.46 -2.66
N ASP A 241 -0.11 11.39 -2.17
CA ASP A 241 0.67 11.41 -0.94
C ASP A 241 2.02 10.72 -1.15
N LYS A 242 3.08 11.53 -1.29
CA LYS A 242 4.44 11.04 -1.54
C LYS A 242 5.08 10.37 -0.33
N ALA A 243 4.48 10.48 0.86
CA ALA A 243 5.01 9.90 2.09
C ALA A 243 4.35 8.56 2.47
N ASN A 244 3.16 8.26 1.93
CA ASN A 244 2.31 7.14 2.36
C ASN A 244 1.79 6.28 1.20
N THR A 245 2.46 6.25 0.04
CA THR A 245 2.10 5.34 -1.06
C THR A 245 2.95 4.09 -1.03
N GLN A 246 2.77 3.21 -0.04
CA GLN A 246 3.72 2.13 0.23
C GLN A 246 3.80 1.11 -0.93
N ASP A 247 2.73 0.96 -1.72
CA ASP A 247 2.60 -0.12 -2.72
C ASP A 247 2.46 0.36 -4.18
N SER A 248 2.78 1.62 -4.49
CA SER A 248 2.74 2.13 -5.86
C SER A 248 4.05 1.88 -6.60
N ALA A 249 3.98 1.61 -7.91
CA ALA A 249 5.14 1.61 -8.81
C ALA A 249 5.96 2.92 -8.77
N LEU A 250 5.35 3.99 -8.26
CA LEU A 250 5.92 5.33 -8.14
C LEU A 250 6.49 5.61 -6.73
N ASN A 251 6.39 4.67 -5.78
CA ASN A 251 6.88 4.84 -4.40
C ASN A 251 8.41 4.91 -4.32
N ASP A 252 9.08 4.24 -5.25
CA ASP A 252 10.54 4.20 -5.34
C ASP A 252 11.14 5.51 -5.86
N ALA A 253 10.31 6.45 -6.33
CA ALA A 253 10.74 7.76 -6.75
C ALA A 253 10.90 8.66 -5.50
N ASP A 254 12.14 9.00 -5.14
CA ASP A 254 12.36 9.99 -4.08
C ASP A 254 11.67 11.32 -4.46
N SER A 255 11.31 12.08 -3.43
CA SER A 255 10.65 13.39 -3.47
C SER A 255 11.17 14.35 -4.55
N VAL A 256 12.48 14.31 -4.86
CA VAL A 256 13.11 15.16 -5.88
C VAL A 256 12.64 14.81 -7.29
N VAL A 257 12.44 13.53 -7.60
CA VAL A 257 11.92 13.08 -8.91
C VAL A 257 10.40 13.21 -8.94
N ALA A 258 9.72 12.81 -7.86
CA ALA A 258 8.27 12.86 -7.77
C ALA A 258 7.69 14.30 -7.82
N ASP A 259 8.50 15.33 -7.58
CA ASP A 259 8.14 16.76 -7.74
C ASP A 259 8.16 17.24 -9.21
N ASN A 260 8.59 16.40 -10.15
CA ASN A 260 8.69 16.72 -11.58
C ASN A 260 7.97 15.66 -12.43
N ASP A 261 7.75 15.97 -13.70
CA ASP A 261 7.34 14.97 -14.68
C ASP A 261 8.51 14.00 -14.88
N PHE A 262 8.24 12.70 -14.89
CA PHE A 262 9.27 11.68 -15.01
C PHE A 262 8.84 10.48 -15.85
N GLU A 263 9.84 9.89 -16.51
CA GLU A 263 9.76 8.55 -17.08
C GLU A 263 10.58 7.58 -16.21
N MET A 264 10.10 6.34 -16.07
CA MET A 264 10.77 5.28 -15.33
C MET A 264 10.84 4.00 -16.16
N ILE A 265 11.97 3.29 -16.08
CA ILE A 265 12.08 1.88 -16.47
C ILE A 265 12.65 1.08 -15.30
N LYS A 266 11.93 0.04 -14.85
CA LYS A 266 12.32 -0.82 -13.72
C LYS A 266 12.33 -2.30 -14.09
N PRO A 267 13.45 -2.87 -14.59
CA PRO A 267 13.64 -4.31 -14.62
C PRO A 267 13.73 -4.91 -13.21
N GLY A 268 13.18 -6.11 -13.06
CA GLY A 268 13.28 -6.89 -11.83
C GLY A 268 13.52 -8.38 -12.08
N VAL A 269 14.05 -9.05 -11.07
CA VAL A 269 14.23 -10.50 -11.05
C VAL A 269 14.04 -11.04 -9.65
N SER A 270 13.36 -12.18 -9.52
CA SER A 270 13.26 -12.92 -8.27
C SER A 270 13.49 -14.40 -8.50
N PHE A 271 14.16 -15.05 -7.54
CA PHE A 271 14.48 -16.48 -7.62
C PHE A 271 14.70 -17.09 -6.24
N GLY A 272 14.32 -18.36 -6.11
CA GLY A 272 14.65 -19.17 -4.95
C GLY A 272 16.09 -19.68 -5.05
N VAL A 273 16.95 -19.28 -4.11
CA VAL A 273 18.31 -19.83 -3.96
C VAL A 273 18.25 -21.21 -3.31
N THR A 274 17.35 -21.37 -2.34
CA THR A 274 17.02 -22.66 -1.69
C THR A 274 15.50 -22.75 -1.48
N ASP A 275 15.04 -23.82 -0.82
CA ASP A 275 13.66 -23.96 -0.33
C ASP A 275 13.30 -22.99 0.81
N LYS A 276 14.29 -22.26 1.34
CA LYS A 276 14.14 -21.33 2.46
C LYS A 276 14.64 -19.93 2.17
N LEU A 277 15.44 -19.73 1.11
CA LEU A 277 16.05 -18.45 0.78
C LEU A 277 15.53 -18.00 -0.58
N ASN A 278 14.83 -16.88 -0.58
CA ASN A 278 14.41 -16.18 -1.78
C ASN A 278 15.18 -14.87 -1.89
N VAL A 279 15.49 -14.48 -3.12
CA VAL A 279 16.14 -13.19 -3.41
C VAL A 279 15.36 -12.51 -4.53
N SER A 280 15.04 -11.24 -4.33
CA SER A 280 14.57 -10.32 -5.37
C SER A 280 15.59 -9.21 -5.56
N ALA A 281 15.68 -8.70 -6.78
CA ALA A 281 16.42 -7.50 -7.10
C ALA A 281 15.66 -6.71 -8.16
N SER A 282 15.59 -5.40 -8.01
CA SER A 282 15.02 -4.48 -8.98
C SER A 282 15.89 -3.25 -9.14
N TYR A 283 15.86 -2.65 -10.33
CA TYR A 283 16.63 -1.44 -10.63
C TYR A 283 15.76 -0.46 -11.40
N ALA A 284 15.33 0.62 -10.77
CA ALA A 284 14.56 1.67 -11.41
C ALA A 284 15.50 2.78 -11.92
N MET A 285 15.33 3.16 -13.17
CA MET A 285 16.01 4.30 -13.80
C MET A 285 14.97 5.37 -14.08
N TYR A 286 15.16 6.56 -13.54
CA TYR A 286 14.28 7.70 -13.69
C TYR A 286 14.94 8.82 -14.52
N ASP A 287 14.18 9.39 -15.44
CA ASP A 287 14.53 10.57 -16.22
C ASP A 287 13.47 11.66 -16.00
N ALA A 288 13.86 12.82 -15.48
CA ALA A 288 12.95 13.90 -15.12
C ALA A 288 13.13 15.14 -16.02
N ASP A 289 12.03 15.72 -16.50
CA ASP A 289 12.06 16.67 -17.63
C ASP A 289 12.68 18.05 -17.32
N THR A 290 12.58 18.52 -16.07
CA THR A 290 12.82 19.93 -15.70
C THR A 290 14.13 20.15 -14.94
N VAL A 291 14.75 19.07 -14.48
CA VAL A 291 16.04 19.02 -13.82
C VAL A 291 16.90 18.08 -14.66
N ASP A 292 18.13 18.48 -15.03
CA ASP A 292 19.12 17.58 -15.63
C ASP A 292 19.59 16.59 -14.55
N ALA A 293 18.66 15.82 -13.98
CA ALA A 293 18.80 14.98 -12.82
C ALA A 293 18.19 13.62 -13.14
N GLU A 294 19.08 12.69 -13.48
CA GLU A 294 18.78 11.27 -13.51
C GLU A 294 18.80 10.75 -12.06
N ASN A 295 17.90 9.82 -11.73
CA ASN A 295 17.90 9.10 -10.47
C ASN A 295 17.85 7.61 -10.76
N ASP A 296 18.76 6.86 -10.15
CA ASP A 296 18.77 5.42 -10.21
C ASP A 296 18.53 4.85 -8.81
N TYR A 297 17.65 3.86 -8.73
CA TYR A 297 17.30 3.16 -7.50
C TYR A 297 17.50 1.65 -7.66
N LEU A 298 18.38 1.08 -6.85
CA LEU A 298 18.59 -0.36 -6.75
C LEU A 298 17.98 -0.85 -5.44
N ASP A 299 17.15 -1.90 -5.54
CA ASP A 299 16.61 -2.61 -4.40
C ASP A 299 16.97 -4.11 -4.50
N ILE A 300 17.49 -4.68 -3.42
CA ILE A 300 17.80 -6.11 -3.28
C ILE A 300 17.26 -6.60 -1.94
N VAL A 301 16.29 -7.51 -1.99
CA VAL A 301 15.70 -8.15 -0.81
C VAL A 301 16.08 -9.63 -0.76
N GLY A 302 16.55 -10.08 0.40
CA GLY A 302 16.82 -11.48 0.71
C GLY A 302 16.00 -11.95 1.91
N THR A 303 15.05 -12.85 1.68
CA THR A 303 14.13 -13.35 2.70
C THR A 303 14.46 -14.82 3.02
N TYR A 304 14.66 -15.12 4.31
CA TYR A 304 15.05 -16.44 4.80
C TYR A 304 14.06 -17.03 5.83
N ASP A 305 13.50 -18.19 5.51
CA ASP A 305 12.60 -18.97 6.38
C ASP A 305 13.40 -19.65 7.51
N LEU A 306 13.60 -18.91 8.60
CA LEU A 306 14.40 -19.34 9.74
C LEU A 306 13.72 -20.51 10.47
N ALA A 307 12.43 -20.37 10.78
CA ALA A 307 11.60 -21.38 11.43
C ALA A 307 10.14 -21.27 10.96
N GLU A 308 9.27 -22.16 11.44
CA GLU A 308 7.83 -22.02 11.24
C GLU A 308 7.38 -20.67 11.79
N ASN A 309 6.74 -19.86 10.94
CA ASN A 309 6.29 -18.50 11.23
C ASN A 309 7.38 -17.53 11.69
N THR A 310 8.66 -17.77 11.33
CA THR A 310 9.76 -16.84 11.65
C THR A 310 10.60 -16.59 10.42
N ILE A 311 10.71 -15.32 10.03
CA ILE A 311 11.41 -14.87 8.83
C ILE A 311 12.55 -13.93 9.24
N LEU A 312 13.68 -14.05 8.56
CA LEU A 312 14.74 -13.05 8.55
C LEU A 312 14.81 -12.43 7.16
N GLU A 313 14.62 -11.13 7.08
CA GLU A 313 14.78 -10.35 5.87
C GLU A 313 16.01 -9.45 5.97
N VAL A 314 16.71 -9.30 4.85
CA VAL A 314 17.75 -8.31 4.65
C VAL A 314 17.48 -7.62 3.33
N GLU A 315 17.30 -6.31 3.40
CA GLU A 315 17.09 -5.44 2.25
C GLU A 315 18.29 -4.49 2.11
N TYR A 316 18.69 -4.26 0.87
CA TYR A 316 19.70 -3.29 0.50
C TYR A 316 19.13 -2.37 -0.58
N GLU A 317 19.13 -1.09 -0.28
CA GLU A 317 18.70 -0.04 -1.17
C GLU A 317 19.90 0.88 -1.50
N ASP A 318 20.01 1.29 -2.76
CA ASP A 318 21.00 2.27 -3.21
C ASP A 318 20.32 3.30 -4.11
N TYR A 319 20.38 4.56 -3.69
CA TYR A 319 19.83 5.71 -4.41
C TYR A 319 20.99 6.56 -4.92
N THR A 320 21.08 6.73 -6.24
CA THR A 320 22.12 7.52 -6.90
C THR A 320 21.49 8.65 -7.69
N TYR A 321 21.94 9.89 -7.43
CA TYR A 321 21.40 11.10 -8.07
C TYR A 321 22.47 11.82 -8.89
N ASP A 322 22.10 12.30 -10.08
CA ASP A 322 22.92 13.26 -10.85
C ASP A 322 22.35 14.70 -10.77
N GLY A 323 23.06 15.64 -11.38
CA GLY A 323 22.56 16.97 -11.66
C GLY A 323 22.51 17.88 -10.43
N THR A 324 21.37 18.55 -10.25
CA THR A 324 21.14 19.47 -9.13
C THR A 324 20.95 18.76 -7.79
N ALA A 325 20.74 17.43 -7.81
CA ALA A 325 20.62 16.58 -6.63
C ALA A 325 21.90 15.80 -6.30
N ALA A 326 22.95 15.92 -7.12
CA ALA A 326 24.26 15.32 -6.86
C ALA A 326 24.76 15.67 -5.43
N GLY A 327 24.92 14.68 -4.57
CA GLY A 327 25.19 14.84 -3.13
C GLY A 327 24.07 14.33 -2.20
N GLN A 328 22.97 13.83 -2.75
CA GLN A 328 21.88 13.21 -1.98
C GLN A 328 21.93 11.68 -2.00
N ASP A 329 22.98 11.09 -2.61
CA ASP A 329 23.17 9.64 -2.67
C ASP A 329 23.11 9.03 -1.27
N LYS A 330 22.41 7.90 -1.16
CA LYS A 330 22.24 7.18 0.11
C LYS A 330 22.16 5.68 -0.15
N GLU A 331 22.89 4.93 0.67
CA GLU A 331 22.72 3.49 0.79
C GLU A 331 21.92 3.20 2.07
N VAL A 332 20.97 2.27 2.00
CA VAL A 332 20.22 1.77 3.14
C VAL A 332 20.40 0.25 3.23
N ILE A 333 20.61 -0.25 4.43
CA ILE A 333 20.53 -1.68 4.73
C ILE A 333 19.52 -1.85 5.84
N THR A 334 18.45 -2.57 5.56
CA THR A 334 17.43 -2.93 6.53
C THR A 334 17.57 -4.41 6.87
N THR A 335 17.46 -4.76 8.15
CA THR A 335 17.47 -6.15 8.60
C THR A 335 16.33 -6.35 9.57
N THR A 336 15.43 -7.26 9.22
CA THR A 336 14.15 -7.44 9.91
C THR A 336 14.01 -8.91 10.31
N LEU A 337 13.79 -9.14 11.60
CA LEU A 337 13.51 -10.47 12.16
C LEU A 337 12.11 -10.44 12.76
N GLU A 338 11.24 -11.27 12.21
CA GLU A 338 9.83 -11.28 12.57
C GLU A 338 9.33 -12.67 12.92
N THR A 339 8.30 -12.71 13.75
CA THR A 339 7.52 -13.93 13.93
C THR A 339 6.04 -13.66 14.10
N SER A 340 5.23 -14.45 13.42
CA SER A 340 3.78 -14.45 13.53
C SER A 340 3.32 -15.51 14.54
N PHE A 341 2.26 -15.24 15.31
CA PHE A 341 1.72 -16.16 16.32
C PHE A 341 0.21 -16.20 16.39
#